data_AF-A0A1C6UUX5-F1
#
_entry.id   AF-A0A1C6UUX5-F1
#
_cell.length_a   1.000
_cell.length_b   1.000
_cell.length_c   1.000
_cell.angle_alpha   90.00
_cell.angle_beta   90.00
_cell.angle_gamma   90.00
#
_symmetry.space_group_name_H-M   'P 1'
#
loop_
_entity.id
_entity.type
_entity.pdbx_description
1 polymer ?
#
loop_
_entity_poly.entity_id
_entity_poly.type
_entity_poly.pdbx_seq_one_letter_code
_entity_poly.pdbx_strand_id
1 'polypeptide(L)'
;MVGVRRPLTQLNVASLAAHVAFELGAGVGMPLASVVGPYAAAGFWTAVTGSVLAASTRDASADRLLAAANGFGLAAVSAHLLGWPTRRTRTGLPWLEDCEGLGPELMPFYNPILYCSGVAGLLAVFRENRGARVRLSAAMLGLVPLLIAYQHWEHRRLVRLAHTRPRWWNRRLRRLAPESALR
;
A
#
# COMPACT_ATOMS: atom_id res chain seq x y z
N MET A 1 23.52 13.80 -21.55
CA MET A 1 22.15 13.25 -21.50
C MET A 1 21.43 13.87 -20.31
N VAL A 2 20.37 14.64 -20.55
CA VAL A 2 19.50 15.10 -19.46
C VAL A 2 18.70 13.89 -19.00
N GLY A 3 18.99 13.37 -17.80
CA GLY A 3 18.28 12.22 -17.24
C GLY A 3 16.78 12.52 -17.18
N VAL A 4 15.96 11.62 -17.72
CA VAL A 4 14.52 11.84 -17.75
C VAL A 4 13.98 11.60 -16.35
N ARG A 5 13.75 12.67 -15.59
CA ARG A 5 13.21 12.57 -14.23
C ARG A 5 11.77 12.06 -14.26
N ARG A 6 11.41 11.26 -13.25
CA ARG A 6 10.08 10.68 -13.04
C ARG A 6 9.50 11.10 -11.68
N PRO A 7 9.30 12.40 -11.44
CA PRO A 7 8.93 12.92 -10.12
C PRO A 7 7.60 12.36 -9.58
N LEU A 8 6.62 12.04 -10.44
CA LEU A 8 5.34 11.49 -10.03
C LEU A 8 5.47 10.03 -9.61
N THR A 9 6.29 9.25 -10.32
CA THR A 9 6.64 7.89 -9.90
C THR A 9 7.40 7.91 -8.57
N GLN A 10 8.33 8.85 -8.37
CA GLN A 10 9.05 9.02 -7.10
C GLN A 10 8.08 9.34 -5.96
N LEU A 11 7.17 10.29 -6.17
CA LEU A 11 6.16 10.66 -5.17
C LEU A 11 5.22 9.49 -4.85
N ASN A 12 4.77 8.74 -5.86
CA ASN A 12 3.94 7.56 -5.68
C ASN A 12 4.65 6.51 -4.82
N VAL A 13 5.89 6.16 -5.16
CA VAL A 13 6.66 5.13 -4.44
C VAL A 13 7.00 5.58 -3.01
N ALA A 14 7.37 6.84 -2.82
CA ALA A 14 7.63 7.39 -1.49
C ALA A 14 6.37 7.41 -0.62
N SER A 15 5.21 7.78 -1.17
CA SER A 15 3.94 7.77 -0.44
C SER A 15 3.44 6.34 -0.16
N LEU A 16 3.68 5.38 -1.05
CA LEU A 16 3.43 3.96 -0.75
C LEU A 16 4.31 3.47 0.41
N ALA A 17 5.60 3.76 0.36
CA ALA A 17 6.50 3.42 1.47
C ALA A 17 6.06 4.08 2.78
N ALA A 18 5.57 5.32 2.72
CA ALA A 18 4.99 6.01 3.87
C ALA A 18 3.73 5.32 4.40
N HIS A 19 2.87 4.76 3.54
CA HIS A 19 1.69 3.98 3.98
C HIS A 19 2.13 2.76 4.81
N VAL A 20 3.11 2.01 4.31
CA VAL A 20 3.59 0.78 4.96
C VAL A 20 4.26 1.11 6.29
N ALA A 21 5.05 2.19 6.31
CA ALA A 21 5.69 2.68 7.52
C ALA A 21 4.67 3.19 8.55
N PHE A 22 3.59 3.83 8.09
CA PHE A 22 2.52 4.32 8.96
C PHE A 22 1.80 3.17 9.66
N GLU A 23 1.44 2.10 8.95
CA GLU A 23 0.80 0.91 9.53
C GLU A 23 1.70 0.22 10.57
N LEU A 24 2.99 0.07 10.25
CA LEU A 24 3.96 -0.49 11.19
C LEU A 24 4.09 0.40 12.44
N GLY A 25 4.23 1.71 12.25
CA GLY A 25 4.36 2.68 13.34
C GLY A 25 3.11 2.74 14.23
N ALA A 26 1.92 2.55 13.65
CA ALA A 26 0.67 2.45 14.37
C ALA A 26 0.52 1.13 15.17
N GLY A 27 1.35 0.13 14.87
CA GLY A 27 1.38 -1.14 15.58
C GLY A 27 0.36 -2.16 15.06
N VAL A 28 0.04 -2.10 13.77
CA VAL A 28 -0.79 -3.09 13.05
C VAL A 28 0.09 -4.13 12.35
N GLY A 29 1.22 -3.71 11.79
CA GLY A 29 2.13 -4.54 11.02
C GLY A 29 2.34 -3.95 9.63
N MET A 30 2.92 -4.73 8.74
CA MET A 30 3.04 -4.39 7.32
C MET A 30 2.85 -5.64 6.48
N PRO A 31 2.57 -5.52 5.17
CA PRO A 31 2.48 -6.69 4.30
C PRO A 31 3.70 -7.60 4.44
N LEU A 32 3.44 -8.91 4.62
CA LEU A 32 4.39 -10.01 4.85
C LEU A 32 4.94 -10.12 6.28
N ALA A 33 4.69 -9.14 7.17
CA ALA A 33 5.20 -9.16 8.53
C ALA A 33 4.72 -10.37 9.32
N SER A 34 3.51 -10.88 9.03
CA SER A 34 3.01 -12.08 9.69
C SER A 34 3.85 -13.32 9.33
N VAL A 35 4.40 -13.38 8.11
CA VAL A 35 5.11 -14.55 7.55
C VAL A 35 6.59 -14.54 7.89
N VAL A 36 7.27 -13.46 7.51
CA VAL A 36 8.73 -13.37 7.61
C VAL A 36 9.19 -12.53 8.80
N GLY A 37 8.25 -11.96 9.56
CA GLY A 37 8.53 -11.01 10.64
C GLY A 37 8.69 -9.57 10.15
N PRO A 38 8.55 -8.59 11.05
CA PRO A 38 8.50 -7.17 10.68
C PRO A 38 9.82 -6.64 10.11
N TYR A 39 10.97 -7.14 10.57
CA TYR A 39 12.28 -6.65 10.10
C TYR A 39 12.59 -7.12 8.68
N ALA A 40 12.32 -8.39 8.37
CA ALA A 40 12.52 -8.93 7.03
C ALA A 40 11.53 -8.28 6.04
N ALA A 41 10.27 -8.11 6.44
CA ALA A 41 9.28 -7.40 5.65
C ALA A 41 9.70 -5.94 5.38
N ALA A 42 10.18 -5.23 6.41
CA ALA A 42 10.67 -3.87 6.27
C ALA A 42 11.85 -3.80 5.30
N GLY A 43 12.84 -4.67 5.46
CA GLY A 43 13.99 -4.76 4.56
C GLY A 43 13.58 -5.02 3.11
N PHE A 44 12.63 -5.93 2.88
CA PHE A 44 12.05 -6.19 1.56
C PHE A 44 11.42 -4.94 0.95
N TRP A 45 10.53 -4.27 1.68
CA TRP A 45 9.86 -3.06 1.18
C TRP A 45 10.83 -1.89 0.97
N THR A 46 11.85 -1.73 1.82
CA THR A 46 12.92 -0.77 1.61
C THR A 46 13.70 -1.07 0.33
N ALA A 47 14.05 -2.34 0.07
CA ALA A 47 14.77 -2.73 -1.14
C ALA A 47 13.92 -2.49 -2.41
N VAL A 48 12.63 -2.84 -2.39
CA VAL A 48 11.70 -2.58 -3.49
C VAL A 48 11.59 -1.07 -3.75
N THR A 49 11.35 -0.28 -2.70
CA THR A 49 11.23 1.19 -2.79
C THR A 49 12.50 1.81 -3.36
N GLY A 50 13.67 1.47 -2.80
CA GLY A 50 14.96 1.96 -3.26
C GLY A 50 15.26 1.57 -4.72
N SER A 51 14.89 0.36 -5.13
CA SER A 51 15.07 -0.10 -6.51
C SER A 51 14.22 0.70 -7.50
N VAL A 52 12.96 0.99 -7.16
CA VAL A 52 12.10 1.80 -8.03
C VAL A 52 12.55 3.25 -8.07
N LEU A 53 12.97 3.84 -6.93
CA LEU A 53 13.55 5.19 -6.89
C LEU A 53 14.84 5.29 -7.70
N ALA A 54 15.70 4.27 -7.65
CA ALA A 54 16.90 4.22 -8.49
C ALA A 54 16.55 4.05 -9.97
N ALA A 55 15.52 3.27 -10.30
CA ALA A 55 15.05 3.10 -11.67
C ALA A 55 14.39 4.38 -12.23
N SER A 56 13.80 5.21 -11.38
CA SER A 56 13.09 6.44 -11.76
C SER A 56 14.01 7.56 -12.27
N THR A 57 15.32 7.36 -12.20
CA THR A 57 16.35 8.29 -12.72
C THR A 57 17.02 7.77 -14.00
N ARG A 58 16.65 6.56 -14.44
CA ARG A 58 17.17 5.91 -15.65
C ARG A 58 16.38 6.30 -16.90
N ASP A 59 16.86 5.86 -18.05
CA ASP A 59 16.22 6.08 -19.35
C ASP A 59 15.05 5.10 -19.60
N ALA A 60 14.63 5.01 -20.87
CA ALA A 60 13.50 4.19 -21.31
C ALA A 60 13.62 2.68 -20.98
N SER A 61 14.80 2.20 -20.60
CA SER A 61 15.02 0.81 -20.16
C SER A 61 14.24 0.46 -18.88
N ALA A 62 14.07 1.43 -17.97
CA ALA A 62 13.39 1.23 -16.69
C ALA A 62 11.86 1.32 -16.79
N ASP A 63 11.33 1.90 -17.85
CA ASP A 63 9.93 2.28 -17.96
C ASP A 63 8.93 1.10 -17.81
N ARG A 64 9.31 -0.16 -18.12
CA ARG A 64 8.44 -1.33 -17.86
C ARG A 64 8.29 -1.58 -16.35
N LEU A 65 9.40 -1.52 -15.61
CA LEU A 65 9.40 -1.65 -14.16
C LEU A 65 8.61 -0.50 -13.53
N LEU A 66 8.82 0.74 -13.98
CA LEU A 66 8.10 1.91 -13.46
C LEU A 66 6.60 1.83 -13.75
N ALA A 67 6.19 1.33 -14.92
CA ALA A 67 4.79 1.10 -15.23
C ALA A 67 4.16 0.01 -14.34
N ALA A 68 4.87 -1.11 -14.13
CA ALA A 68 4.42 -2.15 -13.22
C ALA A 68 4.31 -1.63 -11.77
N ALA A 69 5.30 -0.88 -11.29
CA ALA A 69 5.30 -0.29 -9.95
C ALA A 69 4.14 0.71 -9.75
N ASN A 70 3.92 1.61 -10.71
CA ASN A 70 2.81 2.55 -10.65
C ASN A 70 1.46 1.85 -10.70
N GLY A 71 1.30 0.86 -11.59
CA GLY A 71 0.09 0.04 -11.68
C GLY A 71 -0.18 -0.77 -10.41
N PHE A 72 0.86 -1.38 -9.82
CA PHE A 72 0.76 -2.10 -8.55
C PHE A 72 0.35 -1.15 -7.41
N GLY A 73 0.94 0.05 -7.34
CA GLY A 73 0.55 1.08 -6.39
C GLY A 73 -0.92 1.45 -6.48
N LEU A 74 -1.42 1.66 -7.70
CA LEU A 74 -2.84 1.92 -7.95
C LEU A 74 -3.73 0.73 -7.55
N ALA A 75 -3.29 -0.50 -7.83
CA ALA A 75 -4.01 -1.69 -7.42
C ALA A 75 -4.06 -1.81 -5.89
N ALA A 76 -2.96 -1.51 -5.18
CA ALA A 76 -2.91 -1.51 -3.72
C ALA A 76 -3.83 -0.44 -3.12
N VAL A 77 -3.80 0.80 -3.60
CA VAL A 77 -4.70 1.87 -3.14
C VAL A 77 -6.17 1.48 -3.39
N SER A 78 -6.46 0.92 -4.57
CA SER A 78 -7.81 0.47 -4.91
C SER A 78 -8.27 -0.68 -4.01
N ALA A 79 -7.39 -1.64 -3.71
CA ALA A 79 -7.68 -2.74 -2.79
C ALA A 79 -8.04 -2.22 -1.39
N HIS A 80 -7.33 -1.21 -0.88
CA HIS A 80 -7.70 -0.59 0.40
C HIS A 80 -9.09 0.06 0.34
N LEU A 81 -9.35 0.90 -0.67
CA LEU A 81 -10.61 1.63 -0.80
C LEU A 81 -11.83 0.75 -1.09
N LEU A 82 -11.62 -0.44 -1.64
CA LEU A 82 -12.69 -1.39 -1.99
C LEU A 82 -12.84 -2.54 -0.98
N GLY A 83 -11.77 -2.93 -0.30
CA GLY A 83 -11.74 -4.06 0.63
C GLY A 83 -12.14 -3.69 2.06
N TRP A 84 -12.10 -2.40 2.42
CA TRP A 84 -12.33 -1.95 3.79
C TRP A 84 -13.54 -1.01 3.91
N PRO A 85 -14.12 -0.85 5.11
CA PRO A 85 -15.25 0.04 5.33
C PRO A 85 -14.95 1.47 4.89
N THR A 86 -15.81 2.04 4.05
CA THR A 86 -15.71 3.41 3.58
C THR A 86 -17.03 4.16 3.72
N ARG A 87 -16.93 5.45 4.02
CA ARG A 87 -17.99 6.44 3.85
C ARG A 87 -17.72 7.31 2.63
N ARG A 88 -18.73 8.06 2.19
CA ARG A 88 -18.55 9.05 1.12
C ARG A 88 -18.25 10.42 1.72
N THR A 89 -17.24 11.11 1.19
CA THR A 89 -17.02 12.54 1.48
C THR A 89 -18.11 13.40 0.83
N ARG A 90 -18.14 14.70 1.16
CA ARG A 90 -19.02 15.67 0.47
C ARG A 90 -18.80 15.73 -1.04
N THR A 91 -17.61 15.35 -1.51
CA THR A 91 -17.26 15.28 -2.94
C THR A 91 -17.49 13.90 -3.55
N GLY A 92 -18.09 12.95 -2.81
CA GLY A 92 -18.40 11.60 -3.29
C GLY A 92 -17.22 10.62 -3.28
N LEU A 93 -16.05 11.04 -2.80
CA LEU A 93 -14.86 10.20 -2.73
C LEU A 93 -14.98 9.17 -1.59
N PRO A 94 -14.51 7.92 -1.77
CA PRO A 94 -14.50 6.93 -0.70
C PRO A 94 -13.50 7.31 0.39
N TRP A 95 -13.91 7.31 1.64
CA TRP A 95 -13.08 7.67 2.78
C TRP A 95 -13.07 6.50 3.75
N LEU A 96 -11.90 5.92 4.00
CA LEU A 96 -11.78 4.78 4.91
C LEU A 96 -12.22 5.20 6.32
N GLU A 97 -13.06 4.36 6.92
CA GLU A 97 -13.52 4.49 8.30
C GLU A 97 -12.71 3.60 9.24
N ASP A 98 -12.21 2.49 8.73
CA ASP A 98 -11.21 1.64 9.36
C ASP A 98 -10.42 0.93 8.26
N CYS A 99 -9.22 0.48 8.59
CA CYS A 99 -8.38 -0.30 7.71
C CYS A 99 -7.41 -1.13 8.54
N GLU A 100 -7.46 -2.45 8.41
CA GLU A 100 -6.50 -3.38 9.04
C GLU A 100 -6.35 -3.22 10.57
N GLY A 101 -7.34 -2.65 11.27
CA GLY A 101 -7.26 -2.41 12.72
C GLY A 101 -6.53 -1.13 13.10
N LEU A 102 -6.32 -0.21 12.14
CA LEU A 102 -5.86 1.14 12.41
C LEU A 102 -6.90 1.95 13.20
N GLY A 103 -8.19 1.67 13.07
CA GLY A 103 -9.26 2.37 13.75
C GLY A 103 -9.57 3.76 13.16
N PRO A 104 -10.77 4.30 13.44
CA PRO A 104 -11.26 5.56 12.88
C PRO A 104 -10.41 6.78 13.26
N GLU A 105 -9.72 6.73 14.40
CA GLU A 105 -8.88 7.83 14.89
C GLU A 105 -7.63 8.09 14.04
N LEU A 106 -7.16 7.08 13.28
CA LEU A 106 -5.99 7.22 12.40
C LEU A 106 -6.37 7.53 10.94
N MET A 107 -7.64 7.34 10.57
CA MET A 107 -8.12 7.58 9.21
C MET A 107 -7.92 9.02 8.70
N PRO A 108 -8.01 10.08 9.53
CA PRO A 108 -7.69 11.44 9.10
C PRO A 108 -6.26 11.62 8.57
N PHE A 109 -5.32 10.82 9.06
CA PHE A 109 -3.91 10.86 8.63
C PHE A 109 -3.62 9.85 7.53
N TYR A 110 -4.24 8.67 7.60
CA TYR A 110 -4.00 7.57 6.69
C TYR A 110 -4.61 7.81 5.29
N ASN A 111 -5.84 8.33 5.21
CA ASN A 111 -6.49 8.62 3.92
C ASN A 111 -5.65 9.58 3.05
N PRO A 112 -5.13 10.71 3.56
CA PRO A 112 -4.24 11.57 2.77
C PRO A 112 -3.02 10.86 2.19
N ILE A 113 -2.40 9.91 2.90
CA ILE A 113 -1.26 9.14 2.40
C ILE A 113 -1.69 8.28 1.21
N LEU A 114 -2.80 7.56 1.34
CA LEU A 114 -3.36 6.75 0.25
C LEU A 114 -3.78 7.58 -0.95
N TYR A 115 -4.45 8.72 -0.73
CA TYR A 115 -4.86 9.61 -1.81
C TYR A 115 -3.67 10.26 -2.51
N CYS A 116 -2.63 10.64 -1.77
CA CYS A 116 -1.39 11.14 -2.35
C CYS A 116 -0.76 10.09 -3.27
N SER A 117 -0.65 8.84 -2.80
CA SER A 117 -0.16 7.73 -3.62
C SER A 117 -1.03 7.48 -4.84
N GLY A 118 -2.36 7.38 -4.68
CA GLY A 118 -3.29 7.13 -5.78
C GLY A 118 -3.24 8.22 -6.85
N VAL A 119 -3.25 9.49 -6.46
CA VAL A 119 -3.17 10.62 -7.40
C VAL A 119 -1.79 10.66 -8.08
N ALA A 120 -0.70 10.52 -7.32
CA ALA A 120 0.65 10.51 -7.88
C ALA A 120 0.84 9.35 -8.88
N GLY A 121 0.39 8.15 -8.52
CA GLY A 121 0.43 6.97 -9.38
C GLY A 121 -0.40 7.14 -10.65
N LEU A 122 -1.61 7.69 -10.53
CA LEU A 122 -2.48 7.94 -11.69
C LEU A 122 -1.84 8.95 -12.65
N LEU A 123 -1.34 10.06 -12.11
CA LEU A 123 -0.64 11.06 -12.89
C LEU A 123 0.65 10.50 -13.51
N ALA A 124 1.40 9.66 -12.79
CA ALA A 124 2.59 9.00 -13.32
C ALA A 124 2.24 8.08 -14.52
N VAL A 125 1.16 7.30 -14.43
CA VAL A 125 0.72 6.46 -15.56
C VAL A 125 0.43 7.30 -16.80
N PHE A 126 -0.30 8.40 -16.68
CA PHE A 126 -0.68 9.22 -17.83
C PHE A 126 0.42 10.15 -18.35
N ARG A 127 1.30 10.64 -17.48
CA ARG A 127 2.31 11.65 -17.83
C ARG A 127 3.70 11.07 -18.05
N GLU A 128 4.07 10.03 -17.32
CA GLU A 128 5.42 9.45 -17.32
C GLU A 128 5.49 8.09 -18.03
N ASN A 129 4.41 7.30 -18.02
CA ASN A 129 4.38 5.95 -18.64
C ASN A 129 3.59 5.91 -19.97
N ARG A 130 3.71 6.94 -20.83
CA ARG A 130 2.91 7.05 -22.07
C ARG A 130 3.06 5.85 -23.01
N GLY A 131 1.97 5.50 -23.71
CA GLY A 131 1.93 4.47 -24.76
C GLY A 131 1.65 3.04 -24.24
N ALA A 132 2.33 2.03 -24.81
CA ALA A 132 2.11 0.61 -24.49
C ALA A 132 2.29 0.25 -22.99
N ARG A 133 2.92 1.14 -22.22
CA ARG A 133 3.19 0.99 -20.78
C ARG A 133 1.97 1.35 -19.91
N VAL A 134 1.01 2.12 -20.43
CA VAL A 134 -0.30 2.32 -19.79
C VAL A 134 -1.06 0.99 -19.70
N ARG A 135 -0.99 0.15 -20.74
CA ARG A 135 -1.62 -1.18 -20.74
C ARG A 135 -1.05 -2.08 -19.65
N LEU A 136 0.27 -2.04 -19.44
CA LEU A 136 0.90 -2.77 -18.35
C LEU A 136 0.43 -2.25 -16.97
N SER A 137 0.34 -0.92 -16.82
CA SER A 137 -0.16 -0.32 -15.58
C SER A 137 -1.62 -0.73 -15.32
N ALA A 138 -2.46 -0.74 -16.35
CA ALA A 138 -3.85 -1.17 -16.29
C ALA A 138 -3.98 -2.68 -15.99
N ALA A 139 -3.12 -3.52 -16.57
CA ALA A 139 -3.10 -4.96 -16.30
C ALA A 139 -2.87 -5.26 -14.81
N MET A 140 -2.06 -4.45 -14.11
CA MET A 140 -1.83 -4.60 -12.68
C MET A 140 -3.10 -4.36 -11.84
N LEU A 141 -4.10 -3.62 -12.34
CA LEU A 141 -5.40 -3.47 -11.66
C LEU A 141 -6.16 -4.80 -11.57
N GLY A 142 -5.84 -5.78 -12.42
CA GLY A 142 -6.35 -7.14 -12.27
C GLY A 142 -5.94 -7.82 -10.96
N LEU A 143 -4.93 -7.29 -10.25
CA LEU A 143 -4.50 -7.79 -8.95
C LEU A 143 -5.39 -7.32 -7.79
N VAL A 144 -6.26 -6.34 -7.98
CA VAL A 144 -7.13 -5.78 -6.92
C VAL A 144 -7.85 -6.86 -6.09
N PRO A 145 -8.60 -7.82 -6.68
CA PRO A 145 -9.28 -8.84 -5.87
C PRO A 145 -8.31 -9.73 -5.07
N LEU A 146 -7.14 -10.03 -5.64
CA LEU A 146 -6.11 -10.81 -4.93
C LEU A 146 -5.52 -10.03 -3.77
N LEU A 147 -5.28 -8.74 -3.96
CA LEU A 147 -4.77 -7.85 -2.91
C LEU A 147 -5.79 -7.68 -1.78
N ILE A 148 -7.08 -7.54 -2.09
CA ILE A 148 -8.15 -7.52 -1.06
C ILE A 148 -8.13 -8.83 -0.25
N ALA A 149 -8.11 -9.98 -0.93
CA ALA A 149 -8.08 -11.28 -0.26
C ALA A 149 -6.82 -11.44 0.62
N TYR A 150 -5.68 -10.99 0.11
CA TYR A 150 -4.41 -11.00 0.83
C TYR A 150 -4.41 -10.08 2.06
N GLN A 151 -4.88 -8.84 1.93
CA GLN A 151 -5.00 -7.88 3.04
C GLN A 151 -5.82 -8.47 4.20
N HIS A 152 -7.00 -9.03 3.90
CA HIS A 152 -7.82 -9.66 4.93
C HIS A 152 -7.17 -10.91 5.54
N TRP A 153 -6.51 -11.73 4.73
CA TRP A 153 -5.78 -12.90 5.25
C TRP A 153 -4.64 -12.50 6.18
N GLU A 154 -3.83 -11.52 5.76
CA GLU A 154 -2.70 -10.99 6.52
C GLU A 154 -3.20 -10.34 7.81
N HIS A 155 -4.22 -9.49 7.74
CA HIS A 155 -4.85 -8.88 8.92
C HIS A 155 -5.34 -9.92 9.92
N ARG A 156 -6.11 -10.93 9.49
CA ARG A 156 -6.56 -12.02 10.39
C ARG A 156 -5.40 -12.74 11.04
N ARG A 157 -4.31 -12.97 10.29
CA ARG A 157 -3.11 -13.64 10.83
C ARG A 157 -2.37 -12.74 11.83
N LEU A 158 -2.26 -11.45 11.55
CA LEU A 158 -1.67 -10.46 12.43
C LEU A 158 -2.46 -10.32 13.74
N VAL A 159 -3.79 -10.34 13.70
CA VAL A 159 -4.65 -10.36 14.90
C VAL A 159 -4.35 -11.62 15.74
N ARG A 160 -4.30 -12.80 15.14
CA ARG A 160 -3.93 -14.04 15.86
C ARG A 160 -2.53 -13.98 16.48
N LEU A 161 -1.56 -13.44 15.74
CA LEU A 161 -0.19 -13.25 16.25
C LEU A 161 -0.14 -12.24 17.39
N ALA A 162 -0.93 -11.18 17.35
CA ALA A 162 -0.99 -10.19 18.41
C ALA A 162 -1.47 -10.78 19.74
N HIS A 163 -2.38 -11.76 19.69
CA HIS A 163 -2.90 -12.46 20.87
C HIS A 163 -1.98 -13.57 21.37
N THR A 164 -1.36 -14.33 20.47
CA THR A 164 -0.49 -15.46 20.84
C THR A 164 0.95 -15.05 21.17
N ARG A 165 1.45 -13.99 20.51
CA ARG A 165 2.85 -13.52 20.57
C ARG A 165 2.88 -11.99 20.48
N PRO A 166 2.43 -11.28 21.53
CA PRO A 166 2.34 -9.83 21.51
C PRO A 166 3.74 -9.19 21.41
N ARG A 167 3.91 -8.26 20.48
CA ARG A 167 5.12 -7.45 20.32
C ARG A 167 4.72 -6.00 20.02
N TRP A 168 5.67 -5.08 20.09
CA TRP A 168 5.37 -3.66 19.91
C TRP A 168 4.67 -3.34 18.58
N TRP A 169 5.05 -4.06 17.51
CA TRP A 169 4.61 -3.82 16.13
C TRP A 169 3.22 -4.36 15.80
N ASN A 170 2.62 -5.20 16.66
CA ASN A 170 1.25 -5.73 16.50
C ASN A 170 0.36 -5.46 17.73
N ARG A 171 0.84 -4.67 18.70
CA ARG A 171 0.14 -4.46 19.98
C ARG A 171 -1.23 -3.83 19.83
N ARG A 172 -1.46 -3.02 18.77
CA ARG A 172 -2.74 -2.34 18.54
C ARG A 172 -3.85 -3.35 18.28
N LEU A 173 -3.52 -4.41 17.53
CA LEU A 173 -4.46 -5.46 17.13
C LEU A 173 -4.96 -6.31 18.29
N ARG A 174 -4.30 -6.26 19.46
CA ARG A 174 -4.79 -6.96 20.66
C ARG A 174 -6.12 -6.41 21.17
N ARG A 175 -6.46 -5.17 20.82
CA ARG A 175 -7.74 -4.55 21.18
C ARG A 175 -8.90 -5.13 20.39
N LEU A 176 -8.61 -5.83 19.29
CA LEU A 176 -9.60 -6.49 18.46
C LEU A 176 -9.85 -7.90 19.01
N ALA A 177 -11.11 -8.31 19.08
CA ALA A 177 -11.45 -9.68 19.47
C ALA A 177 -10.83 -10.68 18.46
N PRO A 178 -10.18 -11.77 18.91
CA PRO A 178 -9.82 -12.84 17.99
C PRO A 178 -11.10 -13.50 17.47
N GLU A 179 -11.19 -13.79 16.17
CA GLU A 179 -12.37 -14.41 15.53
C GLU A 179 -12.84 -15.71 16.23
N SER A 180 -12.01 -16.35 17.05
CA SER A 180 -12.38 -17.50 17.90
C SER A 180 -13.33 -17.18 19.05
N ALA A 181 -13.62 -15.90 19.32
CA ALA A 181 -14.63 -15.46 20.30
C ALA A 181 -16.02 -15.21 19.69
N LEU A 182 -16.17 -15.42 18.37
CA LEU A 182 -17.40 -15.18 17.61
C LEU A 182 -17.95 -16.46 16.94
N ARG A 183 -17.51 -17.64 17.39
CA ARG A 183 -18.06 -18.94 16.98
C ARG A 183 -18.62 -19.69 18.16
#